data_AF-A0A6A4HIU6-F1
#
_entry.id   AF-A0A6A4HIU6-F1
#
_cell.length_a   1.000
_cell.length_b   1.000
_cell.length_c   1.000
_cell.angle_alpha   90.00
_cell.angle_beta   90.00
_cell.angle_gamma   90.00
#
_symmetry.space_group_name_H-M   'P 1'
#
loop_
_entity.id
_entity.type
_entity.pdbx_description
1 polymer ?
#
loop_
_entity_poly.entity_id
_entity_poly.type
_entity_poly.pdbx_seq_one_letter_code
_entity_poly.pdbx_strand_id
1 'polypeptide(L)'
;LDEASTKRLFGHFDVNSVFAGFCRHSFVLVFSDMIHTGEQSKYMLVLLHHFMLQLSQEDQKNHGLPDEPSRLLAVGYNITCRMVDKIARSPLSKLAKNERLKMLIGLLHGYAHNCLCQLMFLMLYIYGASIEDLEVCEQYFSQSNALALVTWYMSKFYCHQAIASFAYHCNNFDAYPNLSKFIYSNYKQMLDILNRVPNSLNLA
;
A
#
# COMPACT_ATOMS: atom_id res chain seq x y z
N LEU A 1 31.65 25.87 2.47
CA LEU A 1 31.66 24.53 3.11
C LEU A 1 32.75 23.73 2.41
N ASP A 2 33.61 23.06 3.17
CA ASP A 2 34.63 22.15 2.62
C ASP A 2 33.95 20.94 1.95
N GLU A 3 34.56 20.35 0.93
CA GLU A 3 34.02 19.25 0.13
C GLU A 3 33.68 18.03 0.99
N ALA A 4 34.51 17.71 1.99
CA ALA A 4 34.23 16.60 2.91
C ALA A 4 33.03 16.91 3.83
N SER A 5 32.92 18.15 4.33
CA SER A 5 31.75 18.58 5.10
C SER A 5 30.46 18.57 4.28
N THR A 6 30.57 18.89 2.99
CA THR A 6 29.46 18.89 2.03
C THR A 6 29.02 17.47 1.70
N LYS A 7 29.96 16.57 1.39
CA LYS A 7 29.70 15.13 1.16
C LYS A 7 29.03 14.46 2.35
N ARG A 8 29.47 14.76 3.57
CA ARG A 8 28.85 14.22 4.81
C ARG A 8 27.44 14.74 5.02
N LEU A 9 27.18 16.01 4.72
CA LEU A 9 25.86 16.61 4.81
C LEU A 9 24.89 15.98 3.79
N PHE A 10 25.35 15.80 2.54
CA PHE A 10 24.53 15.22 1.47
C PHE A 10 24.34 13.71 1.61
N GLY A 11 25.27 12.99 2.24
CA GLY A 11 25.12 11.56 2.52
C GLY A 11 23.92 11.23 3.42
N HIS A 12 23.37 12.20 4.15
CA HIS A 12 22.10 12.00 4.88
C HIS A 12 20.89 11.79 3.96
N PHE A 13 20.99 12.24 2.70
CA PHE A 13 19.97 12.10 1.67
C PHE A 13 20.26 10.94 0.70
N ASP A 14 21.28 10.13 0.99
CA ASP A 14 21.55 8.92 0.22
C ASP A 14 20.34 7.99 0.29
N VAL A 15 19.96 7.46 -0.87
CA VAL A 15 18.81 6.58 -1.05
C VAL A 15 19.25 5.15 -0.77
N ASN A 16 18.65 4.53 0.23
CA ASN A 16 19.01 3.17 0.66
C ASN A 16 17.96 2.13 0.25
N SER A 17 16.72 2.57 0.01
CA SER A 17 15.61 1.67 -0.30
C SER A 17 14.47 2.43 -0.97
N VAL A 18 13.38 1.74 -1.31
CA VAL A 18 12.19 2.33 -1.91
C VAL A 18 10.96 2.01 -1.08
N PHE A 19 10.12 3.01 -0.83
CA PHE A 19 8.78 2.84 -0.28
C PHE A 19 7.78 2.73 -1.42
N ALA A 20 6.92 1.73 -1.38
CA ALA A 20 6.06 1.39 -2.50
C ALA A 20 4.60 1.27 -2.06
N GLY A 21 3.68 1.70 -2.92
CA GLY A 21 2.25 1.50 -2.77
C GLY A 21 1.70 0.63 -3.88
N PHE A 22 0.87 -0.34 -3.50
CA PHE A 22 0.27 -1.29 -4.42
C PHE A 22 -1.25 -1.28 -4.30
N CYS A 23 -1.95 -1.62 -5.38
CA CYS A 23 -3.36 -1.99 -5.28
C CYS A 23 -3.49 -3.47 -4.93
N ARG A 24 -4.68 -3.88 -4.46
CA ARG A 24 -5.00 -5.28 -4.19
C ARG A 24 -4.82 -6.22 -5.39
N HIS A 25 -4.84 -5.69 -6.61
CA HIS A 25 -4.68 -6.46 -7.85
C HIS A 25 -3.22 -6.57 -8.29
N SER A 26 -2.26 -6.33 -7.39
CA SER A 26 -0.81 -6.42 -7.65
C SER A 26 -0.22 -5.36 -8.58
N PHE A 27 -0.93 -4.27 -8.86
CA PHE A 27 -0.34 -3.14 -9.58
C PHE A 27 0.48 -2.27 -8.63
N VAL A 28 1.69 -1.95 -9.05
CA VAL A 28 2.48 -0.87 -8.46
C VAL A 28 1.82 0.46 -8.83
N LEU A 29 1.47 1.24 -7.81
CA LEU A 29 0.82 2.54 -7.97
C LEU A 29 1.78 3.71 -7.75
N VAL A 30 2.69 3.59 -6.78
CA VAL A 30 3.61 4.67 -6.42
C VAL A 30 4.91 4.12 -5.86
N PHE A 31 6.01 4.82 -6.14
CA PHE A 31 7.28 4.66 -5.46
C PHE A 31 7.77 5.97 -4.86
N SER A 32 8.53 5.85 -3.78
CA SER A 32 9.23 6.96 -3.16
C SER A 32 10.60 6.51 -2.67
N ASP A 33 11.63 7.28 -2.99
CA ASP A 33 12.98 7.06 -2.47
C ASP A 33 12.99 7.14 -0.94
N MET A 34 13.41 6.07 -0.29
CA MET A 34 13.73 6.09 1.13
C MET A 34 15.18 6.51 1.33
N ILE A 35 15.36 7.64 2.01
CA ILE A 35 16.69 8.11 2.41
C ILE A 35 17.21 7.29 3.59
N HIS A 36 18.47 7.50 3.95
CA HIS A 36 19.21 6.74 4.96
C HIS A 36 18.49 6.50 6.31
N THR A 37 17.51 7.32 6.67
CA THR A 37 16.69 7.13 7.88
C THR A 37 15.76 5.90 7.85
N GLY A 38 15.67 5.22 6.70
CA GLY A 38 14.82 4.04 6.50
C GLY A 38 13.34 4.38 6.48
N GLU A 39 12.51 3.36 6.73
CA GLU A 39 11.05 3.42 6.68
C GLU A 39 10.45 4.24 7.84
N GLN A 40 10.47 5.55 7.68
CA GLN A 40 9.79 6.49 8.58
C GLN A 40 8.32 6.65 8.19
N SER A 41 7.46 6.93 9.18
CA SER A 41 6.03 7.16 8.93
C SER A 41 5.70 8.30 7.97
N LYS A 42 6.65 9.20 7.69
CA LYS A 42 6.48 10.28 6.71
C LYS A 42 6.11 9.73 5.32
N TYR A 43 6.69 8.59 4.91
CA TYR A 43 6.42 7.99 3.61
C TYR A 43 4.97 7.51 3.52
N MET A 44 4.51 6.80 4.55
CA MET A 44 3.13 6.37 4.64
C MET A 44 2.15 7.56 4.73
N LEU A 45 2.47 8.61 5.48
CA LEU A 45 1.62 9.81 5.57
C LEU A 45 1.48 10.51 4.22
N VAL A 46 2.58 10.64 3.46
CA VAL A 46 2.57 11.24 2.12
C VAL A 46 1.80 10.35 1.14
N LEU A 47 2.00 9.03 1.19
CA LEU A 47 1.26 8.08 0.36
C LEU A 47 -0.25 8.17 0.63
N LEU A 48 -0.65 8.18 1.90
CA LEU A 48 -2.05 8.35 2.27
C LEU A 48 -2.61 9.69 1.78
N HIS A 49 -1.87 10.78 1.94
CA HIS A 49 -2.27 12.08 1.43
C HIS A 49 -2.51 12.07 -0.08
N HIS A 50 -1.58 11.47 -0.83
CA HIS A 50 -1.64 11.36 -2.28
C HIS A 50 -2.90 10.60 -2.73
N PHE A 51 -3.14 9.41 -2.16
CA PHE A 51 -4.33 8.62 -2.51
C PHE A 51 -5.63 9.29 -2.07
N MET A 52 -5.69 9.85 -0.85
CA MET A 52 -6.89 10.54 -0.39
C MET A 52 -7.22 11.76 -1.26
N LEU A 53 -6.23 12.54 -1.72
CA LEU A 53 -6.50 13.66 -2.63
C LEU A 53 -6.93 13.22 -4.03
N GLN A 54 -6.23 12.26 -4.64
CA GLN A 54 -6.57 11.78 -5.98
C GLN A 54 -7.96 11.15 -6.04
N LEU A 55 -8.29 10.33 -5.04
CA LEU A 55 -9.59 9.65 -4.96
C LEU A 55 -10.75 10.58 -4.61
N SER A 56 -10.49 11.69 -3.91
CA SER A 56 -11.53 12.62 -3.46
C SER A 56 -11.83 13.74 -4.45
N GLN A 57 -10.86 14.24 -5.20
CA GLN A 57 -11.05 15.48 -5.97
C GLN A 57 -11.04 15.30 -7.49
N GLU A 58 -10.16 14.46 -8.02
CA GLU A 58 -10.05 14.26 -9.48
C GLU A 58 -11.01 13.19 -9.97
N ASP A 59 -11.01 12.01 -9.35
CA ASP A 59 -11.85 10.89 -9.80
C ASP A 59 -13.35 11.18 -9.64
N GLN A 60 -13.78 11.77 -8.53
CA GLN A 60 -15.20 12.05 -8.30
C GLN A 60 -15.75 13.05 -9.32
N LYS A 61 -15.00 14.12 -9.62
CA LYS A 61 -15.37 15.11 -10.63
C LYS A 61 -15.35 14.55 -12.04
N ASN A 62 -14.32 13.76 -12.37
CA ASN A 62 -14.17 13.17 -13.70
C ASN A 62 -15.24 12.10 -14.01
N HIS A 63 -15.78 11.44 -12.98
CA HIS A 63 -16.80 10.41 -13.11
C HIS A 63 -18.22 10.85 -12.71
N GLY A 64 -18.43 12.13 -12.40
CA GLY A 64 -19.75 12.67 -12.04
C GLY A 64 -20.37 12.06 -10.77
N LEU A 65 -19.53 11.61 -9.82
CA LEU A 65 -20.01 11.06 -8.56
C LEU A 65 -20.36 12.17 -7.55
N PRO A 66 -21.26 11.88 -6.58
CA PRO A 66 -21.61 12.83 -5.53
C PRO A 66 -20.38 13.29 -4.72
N ASP A 67 -20.40 14.53 -4.24
CA ASP A 67 -19.35 15.13 -3.41
C ASP A 67 -19.18 14.45 -2.03
N GLU A 68 -20.16 13.65 -1.61
CA GLU A 68 -20.07 12.83 -0.41
C GLU A 68 -19.29 11.53 -0.72
N PRO A 69 -18.29 11.15 0.11
CA PRO A 69 -17.52 9.94 -0.10
C PRO A 69 -18.41 8.71 0.05
N SER A 70 -18.90 8.22 -1.09
CA SER A 70 -19.67 7.00 -1.21
C SER A 70 -18.85 5.73 -0.95
N ARG A 71 -17.54 5.87 -0.68
CA ARG A 71 -16.56 4.78 -0.70
C ARG A 71 -15.72 4.76 0.56
N LEU A 72 -15.30 3.56 0.95
CA LEU A 72 -14.37 3.29 2.04
C LEU A 72 -12.97 3.14 1.45
N LEU A 73 -12.01 3.99 1.82
CA LEU A 73 -10.61 3.78 1.46
C LEU A 73 -9.96 2.87 2.51
N ALA A 74 -9.48 1.70 2.10
CA ALA A 74 -8.77 0.78 2.98
C ALA A 74 -7.30 0.64 2.54
N VAL A 75 -6.36 0.76 3.49
CA VAL A 75 -4.92 0.68 3.20
C VAL A 75 -4.23 -0.24 4.19
N GLY A 76 -3.54 -1.25 3.66
CA GLY A 76 -2.72 -2.19 4.43
C GLY A 76 -1.37 -1.60 4.83
N TYR A 77 -0.97 -1.80 6.08
CA TYR A 77 0.37 -1.45 6.56
C TYR A 77 0.77 -2.28 7.78
N ASN A 78 2.00 -2.80 7.79
CA ASN A 78 2.47 -3.73 8.83
C ASN A 78 2.47 -3.12 10.23
N ILE A 79 2.61 -1.80 10.35
CA ILE A 79 2.62 -1.10 11.64
C ILE A 79 1.40 -0.18 11.79
N THR A 80 0.24 -0.62 11.27
CA THR A 80 -1.02 0.12 11.30
C THR A 80 -1.39 0.64 12.70
N CYS A 81 -1.21 -0.15 13.76
CA CYS A 81 -1.58 0.26 15.12
C CYS A 81 -0.86 1.53 15.59
N ARG A 82 0.40 1.74 15.19
CA ARG A 82 1.12 2.99 15.46
C ARG A 82 0.79 4.07 14.44
N MET A 83 0.42 3.68 13.23
CA MET A 83 0.12 4.62 12.15
C MET A 83 -1.19 5.37 12.39
N VAL A 84 -2.23 4.72 12.88
CA VAL A 84 -3.53 5.36 13.19
C VAL A 84 -3.35 6.54 14.16
N ASP A 85 -2.57 6.33 15.22
CA ASP A 85 -2.19 7.36 16.19
C ASP A 85 -1.46 8.55 15.56
N LYS A 86 -0.61 8.28 14.57
CA LYS A 86 0.15 9.31 13.85
C LYS A 86 -0.76 10.08 12.90
N ILE A 87 -1.67 9.40 12.20
CA ILE A 87 -2.67 10.03 11.33
C ILE A 87 -3.53 10.97 12.16
N ALA A 88 -4.04 10.51 13.31
CA ALA A 88 -4.91 11.28 14.19
C ALA A 88 -4.25 12.58 14.70
N ARG A 89 -2.93 12.55 14.94
CA ARG A 89 -2.12 13.69 15.40
C ARG A 89 -1.57 14.57 14.26
N SER A 90 -1.78 14.17 13.02
CA SER A 90 -1.27 14.88 11.84
C SER A 90 -2.36 15.75 11.20
N PRO A 91 -1.99 16.70 10.31
CA PRO A 91 -2.95 17.46 9.52
C PRO A 91 -3.90 16.60 8.66
N LEU A 92 -3.53 15.34 8.40
CA LEU A 92 -4.34 14.39 7.63
C LEU A 92 -5.58 13.89 8.38
N SER A 93 -5.68 14.12 9.69
CA SER A 93 -6.77 13.60 10.53
C SER A 93 -8.17 13.96 9.99
N LYS A 94 -8.37 15.20 9.55
CA LYS A 94 -9.66 15.65 8.97
C LYS A 94 -9.92 14.97 7.63
N LEU A 95 -8.91 14.92 6.76
CA LEU A 95 -9.03 14.28 5.44
C LEU A 95 -9.29 12.77 5.58
N ALA A 96 -8.58 12.09 6.47
CA ALA A 96 -8.77 10.66 6.74
C ALA A 96 -10.18 10.34 7.26
N LYS A 97 -10.77 11.23 8.07
CA LYS A 97 -12.16 11.09 8.52
C LYS A 97 -13.15 11.29 7.37
N ASN A 98 -12.93 12.31 6.54
CA ASN A 98 -13.76 12.58 5.37
C ASN A 98 -13.72 11.38 4.41
N GLU A 99 -12.54 10.89 4.06
CA GLU A 99 -12.35 9.73 3.16
C GLU A 99 -12.65 8.37 3.80
N ARG A 100 -13.17 8.37 5.04
CA ARG A 100 -13.50 7.15 5.81
C ARG A 100 -12.35 6.13 5.80
N LEU A 101 -11.11 6.62 5.94
CA LEU A 101 -9.90 5.80 5.88
C LEU A 101 -9.93 4.67 6.92
N LYS A 102 -9.73 3.44 6.45
CA LYS A 102 -9.51 2.25 7.26
C LYS A 102 -8.09 1.74 7.06
N MET A 103 -7.36 1.63 8.16
CA MET A 103 -6.04 1.03 8.14
C MET A 103 -6.17 -0.46 8.45
N LEU A 104 -5.47 -1.30 7.67
CA LEU A 104 -5.52 -2.75 7.76
C LEU A 104 -4.12 -3.31 8.08
N ILE A 105 -4.08 -4.52 8.58
CA ILE A 105 -2.87 -5.34 8.70
C ILE A 105 -3.07 -6.59 7.85
N GLY A 106 -2.04 -6.94 7.09
CA GLY A 106 -2.00 -8.16 6.29
C GLY A 106 -2.03 -9.42 7.14
N LEU A 107 -2.39 -10.54 6.52
CA LEU A 107 -2.66 -11.78 7.24
C LEU A 107 -1.40 -12.32 7.92
N LEU A 108 -0.24 -12.27 7.26
CA LEU A 108 0.99 -12.82 7.79
C LEU A 108 1.49 -11.99 8.98
N HIS A 109 1.57 -10.67 8.78
CA HIS A 109 2.04 -9.75 9.82
C HIS A 109 1.08 -9.65 10.99
N GLY A 110 -0.22 -9.81 10.74
CA GLY A 110 -1.27 -9.78 11.76
C GLY A 110 -0.99 -10.65 12.98
N TYR A 111 -0.50 -11.87 12.76
CA TYR A 111 -0.20 -12.82 13.83
C TYR A 111 0.94 -12.38 14.76
N ALA A 112 1.81 -11.47 14.32
CA ALA A 112 2.87 -10.90 15.15
C ALA A 112 2.38 -9.79 16.10
N HIS A 113 1.13 -9.33 15.95
CA HIS A 113 0.55 -8.30 16.82
C HIS A 113 -0.19 -8.89 18.02
N ASN A 114 -0.42 -8.07 19.05
CA ASN A 114 -1.26 -8.46 20.18
C ASN A 114 -2.73 -8.65 19.76
N CYS A 115 -3.50 -9.39 20.56
CA CYS A 115 -4.88 -9.74 20.26
C CYS A 115 -5.77 -8.50 19.98
N LEU A 116 -5.63 -7.42 20.76
CA LEU A 116 -6.39 -6.20 20.54
C LEU A 116 -6.13 -5.59 19.16
N CYS A 117 -4.86 -5.51 18.77
CA CYS A 117 -4.45 -5.01 17.46
C CYS A 117 -4.95 -5.90 16.32
N GLN A 118 -4.95 -7.23 16.51
CA GLN A 118 -5.54 -8.16 15.55
C GLN A 118 -7.04 -7.92 15.38
N LEU A 119 -7.81 -7.87 16.48
CA LEU A 119 -9.26 -7.65 16.42
C LEU A 119 -9.64 -6.31 15.77
N MET A 120 -8.81 -5.28 15.93
CA MET A 120 -9.08 -3.95 15.39
C MET A 120 -8.67 -3.76 13.93
N PHE A 121 -7.58 -4.39 13.49
CA PHE A 121 -6.91 -4.05 12.23
C PHE A 121 -6.66 -5.23 11.30
N LEU A 122 -6.76 -6.48 11.77
CA LEU A 122 -6.56 -7.64 10.90
C LEU A 122 -7.65 -7.67 9.84
N MET A 123 -7.22 -7.77 8.58
CA MET A 123 -8.11 -7.74 7.42
C MET A 123 -9.30 -8.70 7.54
N LEU A 124 -9.09 -9.90 8.10
CA LEU A 124 -10.12 -10.93 8.26
C LEU A 124 -11.35 -10.48 9.07
N TYR A 125 -11.17 -9.52 9.99
CA TYR A 125 -12.25 -9.02 10.84
C TYR A 125 -12.88 -7.73 10.32
N ILE A 126 -12.40 -7.20 9.19
CA ILE A 126 -12.85 -5.90 8.66
C ILE A 126 -13.73 -6.11 7.44
N TYR A 127 -15.00 -5.71 7.58
CA TYR A 127 -15.96 -5.75 6.49
C TYR A 127 -15.49 -4.89 5.30
N GLY A 128 -15.61 -5.43 4.09
CA GLY A 128 -15.23 -4.77 2.84
C GLY A 128 -13.78 -4.97 2.43
N ALA A 129 -12.93 -5.59 3.26
CA ALA A 129 -11.53 -5.82 2.95
C ALA A 129 -11.29 -6.97 1.94
N SER A 130 -12.33 -7.73 1.59
CA SER A 130 -12.32 -8.86 0.65
C SER A 130 -11.48 -10.06 1.12
N ILE A 131 -11.40 -11.13 0.31
CA ILE A 131 -10.62 -12.34 0.61
C ILE A 131 -9.18 -12.13 0.09
N GLU A 132 -8.51 -11.10 0.58
CA GLU A 132 -7.10 -10.86 0.28
C GLU A 132 -6.24 -11.19 1.50
N ASP A 133 -4.93 -11.31 1.30
CA ASP A 133 -3.95 -11.43 2.38
C ASP A 133 -3.17 -10.13 2.63
N LEU A 134 -3.20 -9.16 1.69
CA LEU A 134 -2.38 -7.94 1.63
C LEU A 134 -0.86 -8.18 1.55
N GLU A 135 -0.40 -9.34 1.09
CA GLU A 135 1.03 -9.67 1.04
C GLU A 135 1.68 -9.38 -0.33
N VAL A 136 1.00 -8.56 -1.15
CA VAL A 136 1.44 -8.14 -2.49
C VAL A 136 2.82 -7.46 -2.44
N CYS A 137 3.06 -6.68 -1.38
CA CYS A 137 4.29 -5.92 -1.21
C CYS A 137 5.50 -6.85 -1.07
N GLU A 138 5.36 -7.88 -0.24
CA GLU A 138 6.36 -8.91 0.03
C GLU A 138 6.66 -9.73 -1.23
N GLN A 139 5.63 -10.13 -1.96
CA GLN A 139 5.79 -10.85 -3.24
C GLN A 139 6.56 -10.01 -4.26
N TYR A 140 6.20 -8.73 -4.40
CA TYR A 140 6.88 -7.82 -5.31
C TYR A 140 8.36 -7.60 -4.92
N PHE A 141 8.65 -7.33 -3.65
CA PHE A 141 10.02 -7.15 -3.18
C PHE A 141 10.85 -8.42 -3.30
N SER A 142 10.25 -9.60 -3.14
CA SER A 142 10.93 -10.86 -3.41
C SER A 142 11.36 -10.98 -4.88
N GLN A 143 10.49 -10.58 -5.82
CA GLN A 143 10.80 -10.62 -7.26
C GLN A 143 11.81 -9.54 -7.66
N SER A 144 11.71 -8.35 -7.07
CA SER A 144 12.60 -7.22 -7.39
C SER A 144 14.04 -7.43 -6.93
N ASN A 145 14.32 -8.44 -6.09
CA ASN A 145 15.69 -8.86 -5.78
C ASN A 145 16.51 -9.20 -7.04
N ALA A 146 15.87 -9.58 -8.15
CA ALA A 146 16.54 -9.76 -9.44
C ALA A 146 17.24 -8.47 -9.94
N LEU A 147 16.77 -7.30 -9.52
CA LEU A 147 17.37 -6.01 -9.84
C LEU A 147 18.55 -5.64 -8.94
N ALA A 148 18.68 -6.25 -7.75
CA ALA A 148 19.62 -5.78 -6.72
C ALA A 148 21.08 -5.75 -7.21
N LEU A 149 21.52 -6.79 -7.93
CA LEU A 149 22.88 -6.84 -8.49
C LEU A 149 23.09 -5.80 -9.59
N VAL A 150 22.05 -5.51 -10.37
CA VAL A 150 22.11 -4.59 -11.50
C VAL A 150 22.12 -3.14 -11.03
N THR A 151 21.34 -2.81 -10.00
CA THR A 151 21.20 -1.43 -9.51
C THR A 151 22.29 -1.00 -8.54
N TRP A 152 23.05 -1.93 -7.94
CA TRP A 152 24.05 -1.60 -6.92
C TRP A 152 25.07 -0.55 -7.38
N TYR A 153 25.61 -0.70 -8.59
CA TYR A 153 26.63 0.22 -9.12
C TYR A 153 26.06 1.29 -10.06
N MET A 154 24.73 1.37 -10.19
CA MET A 154 24.10 2.35 -11.06
C MET A 154 24.08 3.74 -10.43
N SER A 155 24.17 4.76 -11.27
CA SER A 155 23.83 6.12 -10.83
C SER A 155 22.35 6.18 -10.44
N LYS A 156 21.97 7.17 -9.63
CA LYS A 156 20.58 7.37 -9.19
C LYS A 156 19.58 7.36 -10.37
N PHE A 157 19.94 8.04 -11.45
CA PHE A 157 19.10 8.12 -12.66
C PHE A 157 18.86 6.74 -13.30
N TYR A 158 19.92 5.96 -13.52
CA TYR A 158 19.79 4.63 -14.13
C TYR A 158 19.12 3.63 -13.19
N CYS A 159 19.36 3.74 -11.88
CA CYS A 159 18.66 2.95 -10.87
C CYS A 159 17.14 3.20 -10.93
N HIS A 160 16.72 4.48 -10.98
CA HIS A 160 15.31 4.85 -11.17
C HIS A 160 14.73 4.33 -12.47
N GLN A 161 15.47 4.42 -13.58
CA GLN A 161 15.05 3.87 -14.86
C GLN A 161 14.85 2.35 -14.78
N ALA A 162 15.80 1.61 -14.19
CA ALA A 162 15.71 0.16 -14.05
C ALA A 162 14.51 -0.26 -13.18
N ILE A 163 14.29 0.41 -12.04
CA ILE A 163 13.14 0.15 -11.16
C ILE A 163 11.83 0.47 -11.87
N ALA A 164 11.75 1.61 -12.57
CA ALA A 164 10.55 2.00 -13.32
C ALA A 164 10.25 1.02 -14.46
N SER A 165 11.27 0.59 -15.21
CA SER A 165 11.11 -0.43 -16.27
C SER A 165 10.66 -1.78 -15.72
N PHE A 166 11.20 -2.21 -14.58
CA PHE A 166 10.79 -3.44 -13.93
C PHE A 166 9.34 -3.35 -13.43
N ALA A 167 8.95 -2.25 -12.79
CA ALA A 167 7.57 -2.05 -12.36
C ALA A 167 6.58 -1.97 -13.54
N TYR A 168 6.98 -1.33 -14.64
CA TYR A 168 6.22 -1.34 -15.88
C TYR A 168 6.05 -2.77 -16.39
N HIS A 169 7.10 -3.59 -16.37
CA HIS A 169 7.02 -4.99 -16.75
C HIS A 169 6.02 -5.75 -15.86
N CYS A 170 6.19 -5.68 -14.54
CA CYS A 170 5.28 -6.35 -13.59
C CYS A 170 3.82 -5.93 -13.79
N ASN A 171 3.55 -4.64 -13.97
CA ASN A 171 2.19 -4.16 -14.17
C ASN A 171 1.57 -4.70 -15.47
N ASN A 172 2.31 -4.67 -16.60
CA ASN A 172 1.74 -5.00 -17.91
C ASN A 172 1.76 -6.50 -18.24
N PHE A 173 2.74 -7.23 -17.73
CA PHE A 173 2.96 -8.64 -18.09
C PHE A 173 2.60 -9.61 -16.95
N ASP A 174 2.54 -9.15 -15.70
CA ASP A 174 2.13 -9.99 -14.57
C ASP A 174 0.75 -9.57 -14.03
N ALA A 175 0.59 -8.34 -13.54
CA ALA A 175 -0.64 -7.88 -12.90
C ALA A 175 -1.82 -7.80 -13.88
N TYR A 176 -1.62 -7.17 -15.04
CA TYR A 176 -2.69 -6.97 -16.02
C TYR A 176 -3.25 -8.28 -16.60
N PRO A 177 -2.44 -9.23 -17.07
CA PRO A 177 -2.97 -10.50 -17.59
C PRO A 177 -3.65 -11.35 -16.51
N ASN A 178 -3.21 -11.24 -15.25
CA ASN A 178 -3.79 -11.99 -14.13
C ASN A 178 -5.02 -11.33 -13.51
N LEU A 179 -5.31 -10.06 -13.82
CA LEU A 179 -6.40 -9.29 -13.22
C LEU A 179 -7.77 -9.97 -13.35
N SER A 180 -8.11 -10.43 -14.55
CA SER A 180 -9.40 -11.09 -14.81
C SER A 180 -9.54 -12.40 -14.04
N LYS A 181 -8.47 -13.20 -14.03
CA LYS A 181 -8.38 -14.46 -13.29
C LYS A 181 -8.50 -14.23 -11.79
N PHE A 182 -7.84 -13.20 -11.26
CA PHE A 182 -7.90 -12.80 -9.86
C PHE A 182 -9.34 -12.46 -9.44
N ILE A 183 -9.99 -11.53 -10.15
CA ILE A 183 -11.37 -11.13 -9.85
C ILE A 183 -12.32 -12.32 -9.93
N TYR A 184 -12.23 -13.13 -10.99
CA TYR A 184 -13.10 -14.28 -11.20
C TYR A 184 -12.90 -15.37 -10.14
N SER A 185 -11.65 -15.65 -9.75
CA SER A 185 -11.35 -16.67 -8.75
C SER A 185 -11.84 -16.25 -7.36
N ASN A 186 -11.63 -15.00 -6.98
CA ASN A 186 -12.10 -14.48 -5.69
C ASN A 186 -13.63 -14.42 -5.64
N TYR A 187 -14.30 -14.09 -6.75
CA TYR A 187 -15.75 -14.15 -6.85
C TYR A 187 -16.28 -15.58 -6.67
N LYS A 188 -15.70 -16.57 -7.34
CA LYS A 188 -16.06 -17.98 -7.16
C LYS A 188 -15.86 -18.46 -5.73
N GLN A 189 -14.74 -18.09 -5.12
CA GLN A 189 -14.43 -18.43 -3.73
C GLN A 189 -15.46 -17.83 -2.78
N MET A 190 -15.83 -16.56 -2.97
CA MET A 190 -16.90 -15.93 -2.20
C MET A 190 -18.23 -16.68 -2.34
N LEU A 191 -18.65 -17.03 -3.57
CA LEU A 191 -19.89 -17.78 -3.78
C LEU A 191 -19.87 -19.15 -3.09
N ASP A 192 -18.76 -19.86 -3.13
CA ASP A 192 -18.60 -21.14 -2.45
C ASP A 192 -18.70 -20.99 -0.92
N ILE A 193 -18.07 -19.95 -0.35
CA ILE A 193 -18.18 -19.64 1.08
C ILE A 193 -19.63 -19.33 1.46
N LEU A 194 -20.34 -18.52 0.67
CA LEU A 194 -21.75 -18.19 0.92
C LEU A 194 -22.64 -19.43 0.87
N ASN A 195 -22.39 -20.35 -0.07
CA ASN A 195 -23.13 -21.60 -0.17
C ASN A 195 -22.87 -22.56 0.99
N ARG A 196 -21.63 -22.56 1.54
CA ARG A 196 -21.26 -23.41 2.68
C ARG A 196 -21.77 -22.88 4.02
N VAL A 197 -21.98 -21.57 4.13
CA VAL A 197 -22.40 -20.92 5.39
C VAL A 197 -23.70 -20.13 5.22
N PRO A 198 -24.84 -20.81 4.97
CA PRO A 198 -26.10 -20.12 4.65
C PRO A 198 -26.69 -19.29 5.81
N ASN A 199 -26.22 -19.47 7.05
CA ASN A 199 -26.87 -18.90 8.25
C ASN A 199 -26.02 -17.93 9.11
N SER A 200 -24.77 -17.63 8.76
CA SER A 200 -23.90 -16.80 9.62
C SER A 200 -23.89 -15.30 9.30
N LEU A 201 -24.54 -14.87 8.20
CA LEU A 201 -24.57 -13.47 7.78
C LEU A 201 -25.79 -12.68 8.30
N ASN A 202 -26.68 -13.31 9.08
CA ASN A 202 -27.77 -12.64 9.80
C ASN A 202 -27.29 -12.00 11.13
N LEU A 203 -26.10 -11.41 11.15
CA LEU A 203 -25.59 -10.64 12.27
C LEU A 203 -25.16 -9.25 11.77
N ALA A 204 -26.16 -8.42 11.49
CA ALA A 204 -26.08 -6.98 11.52
C ALA A 204 -27.45 -6.42 11.92
#